data_AF-A0A957E1D4-F1
#
_entry.id   AF-A0A957E1D4-F1
#
_cell.length_a   1.000
_cell.length_b   1.000
_cell.length_c   1.000
_cell.angle_alpha   90.00
_cell.angle_beta   90.00
_cell.angle_gamma   90.00
#
_symmetry.space_group_name_H-M   'P 1'
#
loop_
_entity.id
_entity.type
_entity.pdbx_description
1 polymer ?
#
loop_
_entity_poly.entity_id
_entity_poly.type
_entity_poly.pdbx_seq_one_letter_code
_entity_poly.pdbx_strand_id
1 'polypeptide(L)'
;MPGPPVSIGAQVIVTPGAAGPPDLGTIVAVFPPFIMANGMPLATSGSLCTMINSLSGIPYPLVIGPIASSGVRVGGKALVRLFDRIPSPPGILMILGPPAAPFINDQWPP
;
A
#
# COMPACT_ATOMS: atom_id res chain seq x y z
N MET A 1 -9.59 -1.31 6.11
CA MET A 1 -9.95 -1.05 7.52
C MET A 1 -9.94 0.44 7.75
N PRO A 2 -10.80 1.01 8.62
CA PRO A 2 -10.63 2.41 9.02
C PRO A 2 -9.22 2.67 9.54
N GLY A 3 -8.61 3.78 9.14
CA GLY A 3 -7.25 4.08 9.55
C GLY A 3 -6.62 5.26 8.80
N PRO A 4 -5.42 5.66 9.25
CA PRO A 4 -4.70 6.75 8.62
C PRO A 4 -4.17 6.32 7.24
N PRO A 5 -4.24 7.21 6.23
CA PRO A 5 -3.69 6.92 4.93
C PRO A 5 -2.17 6.88 4.98
N VAL A 6 -1.59 6.01 4.15
CA VAL A 6 -0.14 5.92 3.97
C VAL A 6 0.33 6.70 2.75
N SER A 7 1.63 6.97 2.69
CA SER A 7 2.25 7.77 1.61
C SER A 7 3.43 7.03 0.98
N ILE A 8 4.07 7.67 0.00
CA ILE A 8 5.36 7.23 -0.52
C ILE A 8 6.35 6.95 0.63
N GLY A 9 7.12 5.87 0.49
CA GLY A 9 8.06 5.34 1.48
C GLY A 9 7.44 4.34 2.46
N ALA A 10 6.12 4.13 2.44
CA ALA A 10 5.48 3.26 3.43
C ALA A 10 5.95 1.82 3.28
N GLN A 11 6.30 1.19 4.41
CA GLN A 11 6.68 -0.23 4.41
C GLN A 11 5.48 -1.11 4.10
N VAL A 12 5.74 -2.15 3.32
CA VAL A 12 4.76 -3.15 2.93
C VAL A 12 5.35 -4.54 3.07
N ILE A 13 4.49 -5.51 3.31
CA ILE A 13 4.84 -6.92 3.36
C ILE A 13 3.87 -7.70 2.47
N VAL A 14 4.36 -8.57 1.61
CA VAL A 14 3.49 -9.48 0.85
C VAL A 14 3.74 -10.90 1.31
N THR A 15 2.67 -11.56 1.74
CA THR A 15 2.72 -12.97 2.13
C THR A 15 2.26 -13.82 0.95
N PRO A 16 3.17 -14.57 0.29
CA PRO A 16 2.81 -15.44 -0.83
C PRO A 16 2.13 -16.72 -0.32
N GLY A 17 0.82 -16.64 -0.06
CA GLY A 17 -0.04 -17.79 0.24
C GLY A 17 0.59 -18.87 1.14
N ALA A 18 0.43 -20.15 0.79
CA ALA A 18 0.92 -21.29 1.55
C ALA A 18 2.41 -21.64 1.30
N ALA A 19 3.15 -20.85 0.50
CA ALA A 19 4.34 -21.36 -0.20
C ALA A 19 5.68 -20.71 0.18
N GLY A 20 5.75 -19.70 1.05
CA GLY A 20 7.05 -19.14 1.41
C GLY A 20 7.06 -18.04 2.47
N PRO A 21 8.27 -17.66 2.95
CA PRO A 21 8.44 -16.48 3.79
C PRO A 21 7.93 -15.21 3.09
N PRO A 22 7.47 -14.21 3.86
CA PRO A 22 6.95 -12.97 3.29
C PRO A 22 8.06 -12.10 2.71
N ASP A 23 7.75 -11.42 1.60
CA ASP A 23 8.63 -10.44 0.98
C ASP A 23 8.36 -9.05 1.55
N LEU A 24 9.41 -8.26 1.75
CA LEU A 24 9.34 -6.91 2.30
C LEU A 24 9.57 -5.88 1.21
N GLY A 25 8.97 -4.71 1.34
CA GLY A 25 9.19 -3.64 0.39
C GLY A 25 8.74 -2.29 0.90
N THR A 26 8.80 -1.31 -0.01
CA THR A 26 8.35 0.05 0.25
C THR A 26 7.58 0.59 -0.95
N ILE A 27 6.62 1.48 -0.70
CA ILE A 27 5.96 2.25 -1.77
C ILE A 27 6.98 3.24 -2.33
N VAL A 28 7.30 3.14 -3.61
CA VAL A 28 8.31 4.02 -4.25
C VAL A 28 7.70 5.00 -5.24
N ALA A 29 6.47 4.77 -5.70
CA ALA A 29 5.78 5.72 -6.57
C ALA A 29 4.26 5.76 -6.31
N VAL A 30 3.73 6.98 -6.32
CA VAL A 30 2.29 7.27 -6.32
C VAL A 30 1.99 8.04 -7.60
N PHE A 31 1.15 7.46 -8.47
CA PHE A 31 0.88 8.04 -9.78
C PHE A 31 -0.29 9.02 -9.75
N PRO A 32 -0.23 10.14 -10.50
CA PRO A 32 -1.32 11.08 -10.61
C PRO A 32 -2.67 10.43 -11.04
N PRO A 33 -3.79 11.04 -10.64
CA PRO A 33 -3.89 12.15 -9.69
C PRO A 33 -3.66 11.67 -8.24
N PHE A 34 -3.00 12.48 -7.43
CA PHE A 34 -2.80 12.22 -6.01
C PHE A 34 -3.13 13.48 -5.19
N ILE A 35 -3.45 13.27 -3.91
CA ILE A 35 -3.56 14.33 -2.92
C ILE A 35 -2.35 14.28 -2.00
N MET A 36 -1.97 15.42 -1.43
CA MET A 36 -0.83 15.50 -0.52
C MET A 36 -1.29 15.61 0.93
N ALA A 37 -0.57 14.97 1.84
CA ALA A 37 -0.66 15.20 3.28
C ALA A 37 0.74 15.49 3.82
N ASN A 38 0.90 16.62 4.53
CA ASN A 38 2.20 17.07 5.03
C ASN A 38 3.31 17.05 3.94
N GLY A 39 2.97 17.48 2.73
CA GLY A 39 3.89 17.53 1.58
C GLY A 39 4.18 16.18 0.89
N MET A 40 3.60 15.07 1.36
CA MET A 40 3.80 13.73 0.75
C MET A 40 2.56 13.28 -0.03
N PRO A 41 2.72 12.64 -1.21
CA PRO A 41 1.60 12.08 -1.94
C PRO A 41 1.03 10.86 -1.24
N LEU A 42 -0.29 10.86 -1.01
CA LEU A 42 -1.00 9.74 -0.39
C LEU A 42 -1.12 8.57 -1.37
N ALA A 43 -0.81 7.36 -0.91
CA ALA A 43 -0.86 6.16 -1.71
C ALA A 43 -2.29 5.76 -2.03
N THR A 44 -2.51 5.35 -3.28
CA THR A 44 -3.76 4.75 -3.75
C THR A 44 -3.53 3.35 -4.31
N SER A 45 -4.60 2.60 -4.53
CA SER A 45 -4.58 1.47 -5.47
C SER A 45 -3.88 1.87 -6.78
N GLY A 46 -3.06 0.97 -7.31
CA GLY A 46 -2.20 1.24 -8.46
C GLY A 46 -0.88 1.96 -8.15
N SER A 47 -0.58 2.30 -6.89
CA SER A 47 0.77 2.76 -6.50
C SER A 47 1.78 1.61 -6.69
N LEU A 48 3.06 1.95 -6.89
CA LEU A 48 4.11 0.98 -7.14
C LEU A 48 5.01 0.83 -5.92
N CYS A 49 5.22 -0.43 -5.54
CA CYS A 49 6.15 -0.85 -4.51
C CYS A 49 7.40 -1.47 -5.14
N THR A 50 8.55 -1.25 -4.51
CA THR A 50 9.73 -2.08 -4.71
C THR A 50 9.78 -3.10 -3.60
N MET A 51 9.62 -4.38 -3.95
CA MET A 51 9.69 -5.52 -3.05
C MET A 51 11.06 -6.16 -3.16
N ILE A 52 11.49 -6.83 -2.10
CA ILE A 52 12.69 -7.67 -2.05
C ILE A 52 12.20 -9.10 -1.82
N ASN A 53 12.48 -9.98 -2.77
CA ASN A 53 12.12 -11.38 -2.62
C ASN A 53 12.93 -12.01 -1.49
N SER A 54 12.25 -12.57 -0.50
CA SER A 54 12.85 -13.13 0.71
C SER A 54 13.75 -14.34 0.46
N LEU A 55 13.50 -15.09 -0.61
CA LEU A 55 14.28 -16.27 -0.98
C LEU A 55 15.54 -15.93 -1.79
N SER A 56 15.42 -15.03 -2.77
CA SER A 56 16.51 -14.70 -3.70
C SER A 56 17.25 -13.40 -3.38
N GLY A 57 16.66 -12.52 -2.55
CA GLY A 57 17.16 -11.17 -2.31
C GLY A 57 16.98 -10.21 -3.49
N ILE A 58 16.38 -10.67 -4.60
CA ILE A 58 16.26 -9.87 -5.83
C ILE A 58 15.08 -8.89 -5.69
N PRO A 59 15.28 -7.60 -6.03
CA PRO A 59 14.19 -6.63 -6.02
C PRO A 59 13.24 -6.86 -7.19
N TYR A 60 11.95 -6.69 -6.96
CA TYR A 60 10.92 -6.76 -8.00
C TYR A 60 9.82 -5.72 -7.78
N PRO A 61 9.19 -5.22 -8.85
CA PRO A 61 8.08 -4.28 -8.73
C PRO A 61 6.78 -5.00 -8.35
N LEU A 62 5.99 -4.39 -7.48
CA LEU A 62 4.63 -4.84 -7.14
C LEU A 62 3.67 -3.65 -7.22
N VAL A 63 2.58 -3.80 -7.97
CA VAL A 63 1.52 -2.79 -8.03
C VAL A 63 0.47 -3.09 -6.98
N ILE A 64 0.08 -2.09 -6.19
CA ILE A 64 -0.97 -2.24 -5.17
C ILE A 64 -2.30 -2.56 -5.85
N GLY A 65 -2.95 -3.66 -5.43
CA GLY A 65 -4.24 -4.09 -5.94
C GLY A 65 -5.40 -3.10 -5.73
N PRO A 66 -6.58 -3.39 -6.29
CA PRO A 66 -7.68 -2.43 -6.41
C PRO A 66 -8.52 -2.24 -5.13
N ILE A 67 -8.40 -3.11 -4.13
CA ILE A 67 -9.26 -3.14 -2.94
C ILE A 67 -8.53 -2.47 -1.77
N ALA A 68 -8.97 -1.28 -1.33
CA ALA A 68 -8.41 -0.57 -0.18
C ALA A 68 -9.51 0.19 0.59
N SER A 69 -9.68 1.51 0.45
CA SER A 69 -10.88 2.21 0.94
C SER A 69 -12.09 2.02 0.04
N SER A 70 -13.24 1.69 0.63
CA SER A 70 -14.52 1.60 -0.11
C SER A 70 -15.12 2.97 -0.46
N GLY A 71 -14.88 4.00 0.37
CA GLY A 71 -15.46 5.34 0.19
C GLY A 71 -14.49 6.42 -0.26
N VAL A 72 -13.26 6.44 0.29
CA VAL A 72 -12.30 7.51 -0.04
C VAL A 72 -11.48 7.13 -1.25
N ARG A 73 -11.63 7.92 -2.31
CA ARG A 73 -10.97 7.70 -3.59
C ARG A 73 -10.31 8.98 -4.10
N VAL A 74 -9.21 8.81 -4.82
CA VAL A 74 -8.50 9.89 -5.53
C VAL A 74 -8.40 9.49 -7.00
N GLY A 75 -9.01 10.27 -7.90
CA GLY A 75 -9.07 9.92 -9.32
C GLY A 75 -9.67 8.53 -9.60
N GLY A 76 -10.66 8.12 -8.81
CA GLY A 76 -11.30 6.80 -8.92
C GLY A 76 -10.55 5.65 -8.24
N LYS A 77 -9.31 5.86 -7.79
CA LYS A 77 -8.48 4.86 -7.10
C LYS A 77 -8.71 4.91 -5.59
N ALA A 78 -8.93 3.75 -4.98
CA ALA A 78 -9.11 3.62 -3.53
C ALA A 78 -7.88 4.08 -2.75
N LEU A 79 -8.08 4.86 -1.68
CA LEU A 79 -7.04 5.32 -0.78
C LEU A 79 -6.48 4.13 0.04
N VAL A 80 -5.16 4.08 0.22
CA VAL A 80 -4.48 2.99 0.95
C VAL A 80 -4.17 3.44 2.37
N ARG A 81 -4.49 2.58 3.34
CA ARG A 81 -4.39 2.88 4.77
C ARG A 81 -3.48 1.91 5.49
N LEU A 82 -3.06 2.32 6.68
CA LEU A 82 -2.33 1.46 7.60
C LEU A 82 -3.12 0.16 7.85
N PHE A 83 -2.43 -0.97 7.78
CA PHE A 83 -2.98 -2.31 7.96
C PHE A 83 -4.03 -2.76 6.93
N ASP A 84 -4.21 -2.04 5.82
CA ASP A 84 -4.98 -2.58 4.70
C ASP A 84 -4.34 -3.88 4.21
N ARG A 85 -5.19 -4.88 3.98
CA ARG A 85 -4.83 -6.20 3.43
C ARG A 85 -5.41 -6.28 2.03
N ILE A 86 -4.53 -6.17 1.03
CA ILE A 86 -4.88 -5.92 -0.36
C ILE A 86 -4.46 -7.15 -1.17
N PRO A 87 -5.41 -7.90 -1.76
CA PRO A 87 -5.07 -8.95 -2.72
C PRO A 87 -4.25 -8.36 -3.87
N SER A 88 -2.98 -8.74 -3.94
CA SER A 88 -2.01 -8.26 -4.92
C SER A 88 -1.10 -9.44 -5.29
N PRO A 89 -1.18 -9.98 -6.52
CA PRO A 89 -0.33 -11.10 -6.94
C PRO A 89 1.14 -10.83 -6.57
N PRO A 90 1.86 -11.72 -5.87
CA PRO A 90 1.60 -13.15 -5.69
C PRO A 90 0.76 -13.55 -4.46
N GLY A 91 0.22 -12.63 -3.66
CA GLY A 91 -0.47 -12.97 -2.42
C GLY A 91 -1.30 -11.85 -1.80
N ILE A 92 -1.20 -11.70 -0.49
CA ILE A 92 -1.86 -10.60 0.24
C ILE A 92 -0.78 -9.59 0.62
N LEU A 93 -0.90 -8.38 0.08
CA LEU A 93 -0.10 -7.23 0.48
C LEU A 93 -0.69 -6.63 1.74
N MET A 94 0.08 -6.55 2.81
CA MET A 94 -0.27 -5.82 4.02
C MET A 94 0.55 -4.53 4.10
N ILE A 95 -0.15 -3.44 4.38
CA ILE A 95 0.46 -2.14 4.60
C ILE A 95 0.91 -2.04 6.05
N LEU A 96 2.20 -1.84 6.29
CA LEU A 96 2.77 -1.74 7.63
C LEU A 96 2.93 -0.29 8.09
N GLY A 97 3.19 0.63 7.15
CA GLY A 97 3.57 2.02 7.45
C GLY A 97 4.93 2.12 8.15
N PRO A 98 5.32 3.27 8.72
CA PRO A 98 5.21 4.64 8.16
C PRO A 98 5.98 4.79 6.82
N PRO A 99 5.80 5.90 6.06
CA PRO A 99 5.01 7.10 6.37
C PRO A 99 3.49 6.90 6.31
N ALA A 100 2.83 7.37 7.36
CA ALA A 100 1.38 7.50 7.47
C ALA A 100 1.03 8.92 7.93
N ALA A 101 -0.17 9.40 7.60
CA ALA A 101 -0.70 10.69 8.04
C ALA A 101 -1.68 10.49 9.22
N PRO A 102 -1.20 10.40 10.48
CA PRO A 102 -2.04 10.04 11.63
C PRO A 102 -3.09 11.11 12.00
N PHE A 103 -2.96 12.32 11.45
CA PHE A 103 -3.92 13.42 11.60
C PHE A 103 -5.08 13.36 10.59
N ILE A 104 -5.08 12.39 9.68
CA ILE A 104 -6.20 12.07 8.79
C ILE A 104 -6.63 10.64 9.14
N ASN A 105 -7.94 10.43 9.26
CA ASN A 105 -8.47 9.10 9.50
C ASN A 105 -9.62 8.81 8.53
N ASP A 106 -9.42 7.85 7.65
CA ASP A 106 -10.49 7.36 6.80
C ASP A 106 -11.32 6.33 7.57
N GLN A 107 -12.60 6.63 7.76
CA GLN A 107 -13.55 5.84 8.53
C GLN A 107 -14.32 4.79 7.71
N TRP A 108 -14.09 4.70 6.39
CA TRP A 108 -14.79 3.76 5.54
C TRP A 108 -14.31 2.31 5.74
N PRO A 109 -15.17 1.30 5.52
CA PRO A 109 -14.73 -0.08 5.50
C PRO A 109 -13.69 -0.34 4.39
N PRO A 110 -12.91 -1.43 4.50
CA PRO A 110 -12.14 -1.95 3.37
C PRO A 110 -13.01 -2.28 2.16
#